data_AF-A0A969GD36-F1
#
_entry.id   AF-A0A969GD36-F1
#
_cell.length_a   1.000
_cell.length_b   1.000
_cell.length_c   1.000
_cell.angle_alpha   90.00
_cell.angle_beta   90.00
_cell.angle_gamma   90.00
#
_symmetry.space_group_name_H-M   'P 1'
#
loop_
_entity.id
_entity.type
_entity.pdbx_description
1 polymer ?
#
loop_
_entity_poly.entity_id
_entity_poly.type
_entity_poly.pdbx_seq_one_letter_code
_entity_poly.pdbx_strand_id
1 'polypeptide(L)' 'MKDYTKKLLDKTIEGSELLLNNDKVDLAAGRAYYALFYIAEALLNEKDLQFSQHGDVIGAYGKEYSKNKIA' A
#
# COMPACT_ATOMS: atom_id res chain seq x y z
N MET A 1 -12.61 -2.79 10.25
CA MET A 1 -11.25 -2.23 10.21
C MET A 1 -10.53 -2.50 11.52
N LYS A 2 -9.61 -3.46 11.48
CA LYS A 2 -8.72 -3.86 12.58
C LYS A 2 -7.79 -2.71 12.95
N ASP A 3 -7.30 -2.71 14.18
CA ASP A 3 -6.47 -1.60 14.67
C ASP A 3 -5.13 -1.49 13.93
N TYR A 4 -4.55 -2.61 13.51
CA TYR A 4 -3.34 -2.59 12.69
C TYR A 4 -3.58 -1.96 11.31
N THR A 5 -4.73 -2.23 10.70
CA THR A 5 -5.16 -1.60 9.43
C THR A 5 -5.22 -0.09 9.56
N LYS A 6 -5.81 0.43 10.64
CA LYS A 6 -5.87 1.89 10.88
C LYS A 6 -4.46 2.50 10.95
N LYS A 7 -3.55 1.87 11.72
CA LYS A 7 -2.14 2.31 11.83
C LYS A 7 -1.41 2.33 10.49
N LEU A 8 -1.72 1.39 9.59
CA LEU A 8 -1.17 1.36 8.24
C LEU A 8 -1.71 2.51 7.39
N LEU A 9 -3.01 2.81 7.49
CA LEU A 9 -3.66 3.86 6.72
C LEU A 9 -3.35 5.28 7.21
N ASP A 10 -2.91 5.44 8.45
CA ASP A 10 -2.36 6.72 8.96
C ASP A 10 -1.07 7.13 8.21
N LYS A 11 -0.49 6.25 7.39
CA LYS A 11 0.66 6.59 6.56
C LYS A 11 0.20 7.30 5.28
N THR A 12 0.28 8.63 5.33
CA THR A 12 -0.44 9.51 4.41
C THR A 12 0.16 9.64 2.99
N ILE A 13 -0.74 9.81 2.02
CA ILE A 13 -0.49 10.29 0.65
C ILE A 13 -0.15 11.79 0.63
N GLU A 14 -0.59 12.55 1.64
CA GLU A 14 -0.34 13.99 1.77
C GLU A 14 1.14 14.37 1.55
N GLY A 15 2.07 13.60 2.12
CA GLY A 15 3.51 13.84 1.90
C GLY A 15 3.93 13.72 0.43
N SER A 16 3.30 12.83 -0.35
CA SER A 16 3.57 12.70 -1.79
C SER A 16 3.04 13.90 -2.58
N GLU A 17 1.88 14.44 -2.23
CA GLU A 17 1.29 15.62 -2.86
C GLU A 17 2.13 16.87 -2.56
N LEU A 18 2.57 17.04 -1.31
CA LEU A 18 3.49 18.12 -0.93
C LEU A 18 4.78 18.09 -1.74
N LEU A 19 5.38 16.91 -1.92
CA LEU A 19 6.61 16.74 -2.71
C LEU A 19 6.36 17.03 -4.19
N LEU A 20 5.23 16.58 -4.74
CA LEU A 20 4.85 16.82 -6.13
C LEU A 20 4.65 18.31 -6.41
N ASN A 21 3.95 19.02 -5.50
CA ASN A 21 3.72 20.47 -5.59
C ASN A 21 5.01 21.30 -5.46
N ASN A 22 6.11 20.70 -4.98
CA ASN A 22 7.43 21.33 -4.87
C ASN A 22 8.42 20.82 -5.94
N ASP A 23 7.90 20.28 -7.06
CA ASP A 23 8.68 19.75 -8.19
C ASP A 23 9.68 18.64 -7.81
N LYS A 24 9.44 17.94 -6.70
CA LYS A 24 10.27 16.81 -6.23
C LYS A 24 9.68 15.48 -6.68
N VAL A 25 9.54 15.31 -7.99
CA VAL A 25 8.83 14.18 -8.61
C VAL A 25 9.34 12.82 -8.16
N ASP A 26 10.66 12.59 -8.16
CA ASP A 26 11.24 11.29 -7.75
C ASP A 26 10.94 10.96 -6.29
N LEU A 27 10.99 11.96 -5.41
CA LEU A 27 10.67 11.79 -3.99
C LEU A 27 9.16 11.57 -3.78
N ALA A 28 8.33 12.28 -4.54
CA ALA A 28 6.87 12.12 -4.52
C ALA A 28 6.48 10.69 -4.94
N ALA A 29 7.08 10.17 -6.02
CA ALA A 29 6.85 8.81 -6.49
C ALA A 29 7.23 7.77 -5.43
N GLY A 30 8.38 7.92 -4.77
CA GLY A 30 8.78 7.04 -3.67
C GLY A 30 7.80 7.07 -2.49
N ARG A 31 7.26 8.24 -2.15
CA ARG A 31 6.27 8.35 -1.06
C ARG A 31 4.92 7.75 -1.44
N ALA A 32 4.47 7.99 -2.66
CA ALA A 32 3.23 7.42 -3.20
C ALA A 32 3.30 5.88 -3.26
N TYR A 33 4.46 5.34 -3.67
CA TYR A 33 4.71 3.89 -3.67
C TYR A 33 4.47 3.26 -2.29
N TYR A 34 5.06 3.84 -1.23
CA TYR A 34 4.86 3.32 0.12
C TYR A 34 3.43 3.50 0.64
N ALA A 35 2.75 4.58 0.27
CA ALA A 35 1.33 4.75 0.61
C ALA A 35 0.48 3.61 0.01
N LEU A 36 0.70 3.28 -1.28
CA LEU A 36 0.05 2.14 -1.92
C LEU A 36 0.42 0.80 -1.27
N PHE A 37 1.68 0.62 -0.90
CA PHE A 37 2.14 -0.58 -0.18
C PHE A 37 1.41 -0.77 1.15
N TYR A 38 1.27 0.28 1.96
CA TYR A 38 0.56 0.19 3.24
C TYR A 38 -0.94 -0.05 3.05
N ILE A 39 -1.55 0.48 1.99
CA ILE A 39 -2.92 0.15 1.62
C ILE A 39 -3.04 -1.34 1.28
N ALA A 40 -2.11 -1.90 0.50
CA ALA A 40 -2.10 -3.32 0.17
C ALA A 40 -1.96 -4.21 1.42
N GLU A 41 -1.05 -3.86 2.33
CA GLU A 41 -0.86 -4.56 3.61
C GLU A 41 -2.12 -4.46 4.49
N ALA A 42 -2.75 -3.29 4.53
CA ALA A 42 -3.99 -3.04 5.27
C ALA A 42 -5.15 -3.91 4.75
N LEU A 43 -5.30 -3.99 3.43
CA LEU A 43 -6.31 -4.83 2.78
C LEU A 43 -6.10 -6.33 3.01
N LEU A 44 -4.85 -6.78 3.08
CA LEU A 44 -4.52 -8.17 3.43
C LEU A 44 -4.77 -8.45 4.92
N ASN A 45 -4.43 -7.51 5.79
CA ASN A 45 -4.67 -7.63 7.22
C ASN A 45 -6.17 -7.77 7.55
N GLU A 46 -7.06 -7.07 6.84
CA GLU A 46 -8.51 -7.27 6.98
C GLU A 46 -8.97 -8.70 6.65
N LYS A 47 -8.19 -9.44 5.84
CA LYS A 47 -8.39 -10.88 5.52
C LYS A 47 -7.62 -11.84 6.43
N ASP A 48 -7.04 -11.36 7.52
CA ASP A 48 -6.17 -12.15 8.43
C ASP A 48 -4.89 -12.67 7.76
N LEU A 49 -4.46 -12.01 6.68
CA LEU A 49 -3.21 -12.29 6.00
C LEU A 49 -2.16 -11.23 6.38
N GLN A 50 -1.07 -11.67 7.00
CA GLN A 50 0.06 -10.83 7.39
C GLN A 50 1.36 -11.43 6.89
N PHE A 51 2.26 -10.58 6.39
CA PHE A 51 3.52 -11.00 5.81
C PHE A 51 4.65 -10.13 6.34
N SER A 52 5.82 -10.75 6.56
CA SER A 52 7.01 -10.04 7.05
C SER A 52 7.91 -9.54 5.92
N GLN A 53 7.78 -10.12 4.72
CA GLN A 53 8.56 -9.72 3.55
C GLN A 53 7.74 -8.84 2.62
N HIS A 54 8.39 -7.81 2.09
CA HIS A 54 7.78 -6.86 1.18
C HIS A 54 7.27 -7.52 -0.12
N GLY A 55 8.03 -8.47 -0.68
CA GLY A 55 7.61 -9.22 -1.89
C GLY A 55 6.34 -10.05 -1.67
N ASP A 56 6.18 -10.62 -0.47
CA ASP A 56 5.03 -11.44 -0.12
C ASP A 56 3.73 -10.62 -0.02
N VAL A 57 3.81 -9.39 0.51
CA VAL A 57 2.67 -8.44 0.54
C VAL A 57 2.20 -8.17 -0.90
N ILE A 58 3.12 -7.87 -1.82
CA ILE A 58 2.78 -7.59 -3.23
C ILE A 58 2.17 -8.83 -3.90
N GLY A 59 2.80 -10.00 -3.73
CA GLY A 59 2.33 -11.25 -4.31
C GLY A 59 0.95 -11.67 -3.78
N ALA A 60 0.74 -11.55 -2.47
CA ALA A 60 -0.54 -11.85 -1.83
C ALA A 60 -1.63 -10.87 -2.27
N TYR A 61 -1.33 -9.57 -2.33
CA TYR A 61 -2.26 -8.58 -2.86
C TYR A 61 -2.67 -8.92 -4.30
N GLY A 62 -1.70 -9.23 -5.15
CA GLY A 62 -1.96 -9.65 -6.53
C GLY A 62 -2.84 -10.91 -6.62
N LYS A 63 -2.61 -11.89 -5.75
CA LYS A 63 -3.41 -13.12 -5.67
C LYS A 63 -4.85 -12.86 -5.20
N GLU A 64 -5.02 -12.04 -4.16
CA GLU A 64 -6.29 -11.83 -3.46
C GLU A 64 -7.19 -10.77 -4.10
N TYR A 65 -6.60 -9.80 -4.81
CA TYR A 65 -7.31 -8.63 -5.35
C TYR A 65 -7.09 -8.41 -6.85
N SER A 66 -5.96 -8.81 -7.43
CA SER A 66 -5.64 -8.54 -8.85
C SER A 66 -5.90 -9.70 -9.82
N LYS A 67 -6.31 -10.89 -9.34
CA LYS A 67 -6.69 -12.00 -10.22
C LYS A 67 -8.07 -11.75 -10.86
N ASN A 68 -8.07 -10.97 -11.95
CA ASN A 68 -9.05 -11.12 -12.99
C ASN A 68 -8.94 -12.54 -13.55
N LYS A 69 -9.96 -13.36 -13.31
CA LYS A 69 -10.20 -14.54 -14.15
C LYS A 69 -10.39 -14.02 -15.57
N ILE A 70 -9.34 -14.03 -16.38
CA ILE A 70 -9.54 -14.17 -17.82
C ILE A 70 -9.93 -15.65 -17.97
N ALA A 71 -11.24 -15.86 -18.01
CA ALA A 71 -11.84 -17.14 -18.37
C ALA A 71 -11.68 -17.37 -19.87
#